data_AF-A0A925GZC5-F1
#
_entry.id   AF-A0A925GZC5-F1
#
_cell.length_a   1.000
_cell.length_b   1.000
_cell.length_c   1.000
_cell.angle_alpha   90.00
_cell.angle_beta   90.00
_cell.angle_gamma   90.00
#
_symmetry.space_group_name_H-M   'P 1'
#
loop_
_entity.id
_entity.type
_entity.pdbx_description
1 polymer ?
#
loop_
_entity_poly.entity_id
_entity_poly.type
_entity_poly.pdbx_seq_one_letter_code
_entity_poly.pdbx_strand_id
1 'polypeptide(L)'
;MFFGFAAAELAPFPGKLATAVLGTDLGHGRKEVTYYPERMLRYHVAFHLPHTPGEMVVAEALDFPGAVTQGFDLPDARLMIASAIEDMAQLLLEEGKPLPVPLEMAQNPDADLIELVPLSVHAGNAGT
;
A
#
# COMPACT_ATOMS: atom_id res chain seq x y z
N MET A 1 -39.56 -26.40 -6.18
CA MET A 1 -38.52 -27.19 -5.48
C MET A 1 -37.18 -26.57 -5.82
N PHE A 2 -36.41 -26.22 -4.79
CA PHE A 2 -35.18 -25.42 -4.85
C PHE A 2 -33.96 -26.15 -5.43
N PHE A 3 -33.01 -25.36 -5.94
CA PHE A 3 -31.70 -25.70 -6.53
C PHE A 3 -30.66 -26.18 -5.51
N GLY A 4 -29.55 -26.77 -5.98
CA GLY A 4 -28.33 -26.98 -5.18
C GLY A 4 -27.06 -27.12 -6.02
N PHE A 5 -26.24 -26.05 -6.06
CA PHE A 5 -24.83 -26.07 -6.47
C PHE A 5 -23.96 -26.50 -5.28
N ALA A 6 -22.92 -27.31 -5.54
CA ALA A 6 -22.01 -27.78 -4.51
C ALA A 6 -21.01 -26.69 -4.10
N ALA A 7 -21.02 -26.35 -2.81
CA ALA A 7 -20.03 -25.49 -2.16
C ALA A 7 -18.72 -26.27 -1.93
N ALA A 8 -17.60 -25.70 -2.37
CA ALA A 8 -16.27 -26.17 -1.96
C ALA A 8 -15.95 -25.60 -0.58
N GLU A 9 -15.56 -26.49 0.32
CA GLU A 9 -15.29 -26.27 1.74
C GLU A 9 -14.14 -25.28 1.95
N LEU A 10 -14.45 -24.13 2.55
CA LEU A 10 -13.47 -23.16 3.04
C LEU A 10 -12.88 -23.67 4.36
N ALA A 11 -11.62 -24.11 4.33
CA ALA A 11 -10.84 -24.33 5.53
C ALA A 11 -10.59 -22.98 6.26
N PRO A 12 -10.64 -22.94 7.60
CA PRO A 12 -10.39 -21.72 8.36
C PRO A 12 -8.91 -21.33 8.27
N PHE A 13 -8.59 -20.14 7.74
CA PHE A 13 -7.23 -19.61 7.77
C PHE A 13 -6.84 -19.22 9.20
N PRO A 14 -5.77 -19.81 9.77
CA PRO A 14 -5.19 -19.33 11.02
C PRO A 14 -4.23 -18.18 10.70
N GLY A 15 -4.65 -16.95 10.92
CA GLY A 15 -3.81 -15.78 10.67
C GLY A 15 -4.40 -14.53 11.27
N LYS A 16 -4.31 -14.40 12.59
CA LYS A 16 -4.60 -13.13 13.28
C LYS A 16 -3.67 -12.04 12.74
N LEU A 17 -4.27 -10.86 12.53
CA LEU A 17 -3.67 -9.52 12.41
C LEU A 17 -2.17 -9.47 12.74
N ALA A 18 -1.34 -9.23 11.73
CA ALA A 18 0.01 -8.73 11.95
C ALA A 18 0.00 -7.20 11.92
N THR A 19 -0.63 -6.58 12.93
CA THR A 19 -0.22 -5.24 13.35
C THR A 19 1.14 -5.40 14.03
N ALA A 20 2.22 -5.12 13.31
CA ALA A 20 3.51 -4.89 13.94
C ALA A 20 3.52 -3.45 14.46
N VAL A 21 2.96 -3.24 15.66
CA VAL A 21 3.31 -2.11 16.52
C VAL A 21 3.89 -2.73 17.78
N LEU A 22 5.22 -2.76 17.88
CA LEU A 22 5.90 -3.12 19.13
C LEU A 22 6.85 -2.00 19.49
N GLY A 23 6.33 -0.98 20.17
CA GLY A 23 7.15 -0.01 20.88
C GLY A 23 7.36 -0.47 22.31
N THR A 24 8.62 -0.67 22.71
CA THR A 24 9.17 -0.24 24.01
C THR A 24 10.71 -0.23 23.96
N ASP A 25 11.24 0.99 23.83
CA ASP A 25 12.40 1.58 24.53
C ASP A 25 13.89 1.17 24.29
N LEU A 26 14.68 2.25 24.19
CA LEU A 26 16.14 2.48 24.31
C LEU A 26 17.13 1.85 23.30
N GLY A 27 17.57 2.73 22.37
CA GLY A 27 18.99 2.88 22.06
C GLY A 27 19.48 2.24 20.75
N HIS A 28 20.08 3.07 19.89
CA HIS A 28 20.89 2.70 18.72
C HIS A 28 20.16 2.05 17.53
N GLY A 29 19.59 2.90 16.67
CA GLY A 29 19.82 2.88 15.22
C GLY A 29 19.74 1.56 14.46
N ARG A 30 18.80 0.66 14.80
CA ARG A 30 18.47 -0.48 13.93
C ARG A 30 17.52 -0.01 12.84
N LYS A 31 17.95 -0.08 11.58
CA LYS A 31 17.05 0.00 10.42
C LYS A 31 16.06 -1.15 10.54
N GLU A 32 14.80 -0.84 10.78
CA GLU A 32 13.71 -1.80 10.80
C GLU A 32 13.58 -2.41 9.40
N VAL A 33 13.91 -3.68 9.26
CA VAL A 33 13.74 -4.42 7.99
C VAL A 33 12.40 -5.12 8.08
N THR A 34 11.36 -4.48 7.54
CA THR A 34 10.02 -5.07 7.48
C THR A 34 9.99 -6.14 6.39
N TYR A 35 9.80 -7.41 6.77
CA TYR A 35 9.70 -8.52 5.84
C TYR A 35 8.23 -8.73 5.45
N TYR A 36 7.90 -8.44 4.20
CA TYR A 36 6.56 -8.68 3.67
C TYR A 36 6.51 -10.01 2.92
N PRO A 37 5.42 -10.79 3.05
CA PRO A 37 5.28 -12.05 2.31
C PRO A 37 5.31 -11.82 0.79
N GLU A 38 5.85 -12.79 0.05
CA GLU A 38 6.04 -12.78 -1.42
C GLU A 38 4.76 -12.47 -2.22
N ARG A 39 3.57 -12.60 -1.60
CA ARG A 39 2.27 -12.40 -2.25
C ARG A 39 1.69 -10.99 -2.08
N MET A 40 2.37 -10.11 -1.35
CA MET A 40 1.87 -8.76 -1.11
C MET A 40 2.37 -7.80 -2.19
N LEU A 41 1.44 -7.16 -2.89
CA LEU A 41 1.75 -6.14 -3.89
C LEU A 41 2.40 -4.93 -3.21
N ARG A 42 3.41 -4.37 -3.87
CA ARG A 42 4.16 -3.21 -3.39
C ARG A 42 4.39 -2.27 -4.56
N TYR A 43 4.08 -1.00 -4.39
CA TYR A 43 4.22 0.02 -5.44
C TYR A 43 5.36 0.96 -5.10
N HIS A 44 6.06 1.41 -6.13
CA HIS A 44 7.13 2.39 -5.99
C HIS A 44 6.54 3.78 -5.84
N VAL A 45 6.88 4.45 -4.75
CA VAL A 45 6.49 5.83 -4.51
C VAL A 45 7.71 6.72 -4.54
N ALA A 46 7.69 7.71 -5.42
CA ALA A 46 8.61 8.83 -5.43
C ALA A 46 8.16 9.88 -4.41
N PHE A 47 9.09 10.34 -3.58
CA PHE A 47 8.90 11.48 -2.69
C PHE A 47 9.78 12.64 -3.14
N HIS A 48 9.18 13.83 -3.23
CA HIS A 48 9.86 15.09 -3.48
C HIS A 48 9.79 15.93 -2.20
N LEU A 49 10.95 16.23 -1.63
CA LEU A 49 11.08 16.93 -0.37
C LEU A 49 11.00 18.46 -0.59
N PRO A 50 10.44 19.22 0.36
CA PRO A 50 10.35 20.67 0.23
C PRO A 50 11.74 21.29 0.14
N HIS A 51 11.93 22.17 -0.85
CA HIS A 51 13.17 22.92 -1.02
C HIS A 51 13.08 24.33 -0.43
N THR A 52 11.86 24.82 -0.21
CA THR A 52 11.61 26.10 0.46
C THR A 52 10.73 25.94 1.72
N PRO A 53 10.89 26.81 2.74
CA PRO A 53 10.03 26.78 3.92
C PRO A 53 8.56 27.01 3.54
N GLY A 54 7.68 26.10 3.98
CA GLY A 54 6.24 26.18 3.73
C GLY A 54 5.74 25.34 2.56
N GLU A 55 6.64 24.71 1.80
CA GLU A 55 6.27 23.65 0.86
C GLU A 55 5.97 22.33 1.60
N MET A 56 5.14 21.50 0.97
CA MET A 56 4.78 20.16 1.45
C MET A 56 5.60 19.10 0.72
N VAL A 57 5.74 17.92 1.34
CA VAL A 57 6.30 16.75 0.66
C VAL A 57 5.27 16.25 -0.34
N VAL A 58 5.69 16.06 -1.59
CA VAL A 58 4.84 15.46 -2.64
C VAL A 58 5.19 13.98 -2.76
N ALA A 59 4.17 13.13 -2.84
CA ALA A 59 4.32 11.69 -3.06
C ALA A 59 3.58 11.26 -4.32
N GLU A 60 4.24 10.51 -5.20
CA GLU A 60 3.69 10.00 -6.46
C GLU A 60 3.95 8.50 -6.57
N ALA A 61 2.92 7.70 -6.81
CA ALA A 61 3.07 6.29 -7.11
C ALA A 61 3.45 6.09 -8.59
N LEU A 62 4.68 5.68 -8.85
CA LEU A 62 5.27 5.57 -10.20
C LEU A 62 4.65 4.44 -11.03
N ASP A 63 4.23 3.38 -10.36
CA ASP A 63 3.63 2.17 -10.96
C ASP A 63 2.15 1.98 -10.56
N PHE A 64 1.55 2.99 -9.93
CA PHE A 64 0.10 3.08 -9.71
C PHE A 64 -0.44 4.42 -10.23
N PRO A 65 -0.75 4.51 -11.54
CA PRO A 65 -1.11 5.78 -12.18
C PRO A 65 -2.29 6.49 -11.51
N GLY A 66 -2.13 7.78 -11.25
CA GLY A 66 -3.17 8.65 -10.68
C GLY A 66 -3.14 8.77 -9.16
N ALA A 67 -2.33 7.98 -8.45
CA ALA A 67 -2.11 8.18 -7.02
C ALA A 67 -0.98 9.20 -6.79
N VAL A 68 -1.38 10.44 -6.49
CA VAL A 68 -0.48 11.54 -6.11
C VAL A 68 -1.06 12.26 -4.90
N THR A 69 -0.25 12.47 -3.87
CA THR A 69 -0.68 13.13 -2.62
C THR A 69 0.38 14.12 -2.12
N GLN A 70 0.02 14.87 -1.09
CA GLN A 70 0.92 15.78 -0.41
C GLN A 70 0.74 15.63 1.10
N GLY A 71 1.85 15.74 1.85
CA GLY A 71 1.85 15.74 3.31
C GLY A 71 2.73 16.83 3.87
N PHE A 72 2.44 17.27 5.11
CA PHE A 72 3.18 18.34 5.77
C PHE A 72 4.66 18.00 5.96
N ASP A 73 4.95 16.71 6.15
CA ASP A 73 6.27 16.14 6.23
C ASP A 73 6.30 14.74 5.59
N LEU A 74 7.46 14.10 5.62
CA LEU A 74 7.66 12.80 4.97
C LEU A 74 6.83 11.67 5.63
N PRO A 75 6.77 11.53 6.97
CA PRO A 75 5.84 10.61 7.62
C PRO A 75 4.37 10.81 7.21
N ASP A 76 3.90 12.06 7.15
CA ASP A 76 2.53 12.38 6.75
C ASP A 76 2.28 12.00 5.27
N ALA A 77 3.20 12.36 4.38
CA ALA A 77 3.11 12.01 2.97
C ALA A 77 3.06 10.49 2.73
N ARG A 78 3.81 9.70 3.52
CA ARG A 78 3.74 8.22 3.48
C ARG A 78 2.36 7.69 3.85
N LEU A 79 1.71 8.26 4.88
CA LEU A 79 0.37 7.88 5.27
C LEU A 79 -0.65 8.26 4.18
N MET A 80 -0.53 9.47 3.65
CA MET A 80 -1.42 9.98 2.61
C MET A 80 -1.36 9.14 1.33
N ILE A 81 -0.16 8.84 0.83
CA ILE A 81 -0.02 8.05 -0.39
C ILE A 81 -0.46 6.58 -0.19
N ALA A 82 -0.20 5.99 0.97
CA ALA A 82 -0.68 4.64 1.28
C ALA A 82 -2.21 4.58 1.25
N SER A 83 -2.88 5.54 1.91
CA SER A 83 -4.35 5.64 1.89
C SER A 83 -4.89 5.85 0.48
N ALA A 84 -4.26 6.72 -0.31
CA ALA A 84 -4.72 6.99 -1.67
C ALA A 84 -4.59 5.78 -2.60
N ILE A 85 -3.50 5.00 -2.48
CA ILE A 85 -3.32 3.75 -3.23
C ILE A 85 -4.39 2.72 -2.81
N GLU A 86 -4.68 2.60 -1.51
CA GLU A 86 -5.73 1.71 -1.00
C GLU A 86 -7.12 2.07 -1.54
N ASP A 87 -7.50 3.34 -1.48
CA ASP A 87 -8.80 3.83 -1.97
C ASP A 87 -8.95 3.61 -3.49
N MET A 88 -7.91 3.92 -4.26
CA MET A 88 -7.91 3.72 -5.71
C MET A 88 -7.94 2.24 -6.08
N ALA A 89 -7.22 1.40 -5.34
CA ALA A 89 -7.23 -0.04 -5.55
C ALA A 89 -8.62 -0.63 -5.24
N GLN A 90 -9.25 -0.19 -4.16
CA GLN A 90 -10.62 -0.58 -3.82
C GLN A 90 -11.59 -0.22 -4.95
N LEU A 91 -11.54 1.02 -5.44
CA LEU A 91 -12.37 1.48 -6.55
C LEU A 91 -12.18 0.63 -7.81
N LEU A 92 -10.94 0.35 -8.21
CA LEU A 92 -10.67 -0.50 -9.37
C LEU A 92 -11.29 -1.89 -9.22
N LEU A 93 -11.15 -2.51 -8.05
CA LEU A 93 -11.70 -3.83 -7.77
C LEU A 93 -13.23 -3.82 -7.77
N GLU A 94 -13.87 -2.79 -7.22
CA GLU A 94 -15.33 -2.62 -7.24
C GLU A 94 -15.87 -2.46 -8.66
N GLU A 95 -15.12 -1.79 -9.54
CA GLU A 95 -15.45 -1.67 -10.97
C GLU A 95 -15.13 -2.94 -11.78
N GLY A 96 -14.61 -4.01 -11.13
CA GLY A 96 -14.18 -5.23 -11.79
C GLY A 96 -12.95 -5.07 -12.68
N LYS A 97 -12.18 -4.00 -12.47
CA LYS A 97 -10.91 -3.72 -13.16
C LYS A 97 -9.73 -4.37 -12.41
N PRO A 98 -8.71 -4.86 -13.13
CA PRO A 98 -7.52 -5.37 -12.50
C PRO A 98 -6.70 -4.24 -11.85
N LEU A 99 -5.95 -4.57 -10.81
CA LEU A 99 -4.94 -3.66 -10.24
C LEU A 99 -3.76 -3.50 -11.21
N PRO A 100 -3.08 -2.32 -11.21
CA PRO A 100 -1.83 -2.14 -11.94
C PRO A 100 -0.79 -3.18 -11.50
N VAL A 101 0.05 -3.64 -12.43
CA VAL A 101 1.14 -4.56 -12.10
C VAL A 101 2.34 -3.73 -11.63
N PRO A 102 2.87 -3.95 -10.41
CA PRO A 102 4.07 -3.27 -9.96
C PRO A 102 5.25 -3.51 -10.91
N LEU A 103 6.08 -2.48 -11.09
CA LEU A 103 7.31 -2.60 -11.87
C LEU A 103 8.38 -3.33 -11.03
N GLU A 104 9.28 -4.09 -11.65
CA GLU A 104 10.41 -4.71 -10.93
C GLU A 104 11.39 -3.65 -10.40
N MET A 105 11.50 -2.54 -11.11
CA MET A 105 12.36 -1.41 -10.77
C MET A 105 11.76 -0.16 -11.40
N ALA A 106 11.15 0.71 -10.57
CA ALA A 106 10.75 2.04 -11.02
C ALA A 106 11.82 3.05 -10.61
N GLN A 107 12.13 4.00 -11.51
CA GLN A 107 13.07 5.07 -11.25
C GLN A 107 12.45 6.40 -11.66
N ASN A 108 12.71 7.43 -10.85
CA ASN A 108 12.45 8.80 -11.18
C ASN A 108 13.70 9.61 -10.78
N PRO A 109 14.46 10.16 -11.74
CA PRO A 109 15.71 10.87 -11.45
C PRO A 109 15.49 12.19 -10.69
N ASP A 110 14.27 12.72 -10.71
CA ASP A 110 13.90 13.96 -10.04
C ASP A 110 13.32 13.71 -8.63
N ALA A 111 13.18 12.44 -8.22
CA ALA A 111 12.73 12.08 -6.88
C ALA A 111 13.90 12.11 -5.89
N ASP A 112 13.68 12.72 -4.72
CA ASP A 112 14.65 12.72 -3.64
C ASP A 112 14.75 11.33 -2.96
N LEU A 113 13.64 10.58 -2.96
CA LEU A 113 13.53 9.27 -2.35
C LEU A 113 12.53 8.40 -3.10
N ILE A 114 12.84 7.11 -3.23
CA ILE A 114 11.91 6.10 -3.75
C ILE A 114 11.76 5.00 -2.70
N GLU A 115 10.51 4.70 -2.32
CA GLU A 115 10.19 3.62 -1.37
C GLU A 115 9.17 2.65 -1.96
N LEU A 116 9.15 1.42 -1.44
CA LEU A 116 8.12 0.45 -1.73
C LEU A 116 7.01 0.55 -0.70
N VAL A 117 5.80 0.91 -1.14
CA VAL A 117 4.60 0.99 -0.30
C VAL A 117 3.76 -0.28 -0.46
N PRO A 118 3.51 -1.04 0.63
CA PRO A 118 2.56 -2.15 0.64
C PRO A 118 1.17 -1.75 0.20
N LEU A 119 0.49 -2.61 -0.58
CA LEU A 119 -0.95 -2.52 -0.76
C LEU A 119 -1.66 -3.62 0.03
N SER A 120 -2.61 -3.23 0.88
CA SER A 120 -3.56 -4.13 1.52
C SER A 120 -4.98 -3.78 1.08
N VAL A 121 -5.66 -4.70 0.40
CA VAL A 121 -7.06 -4.54 -0.01
C VAL A 121 -7.94 -5.57 0.68
N HIS A 122 -9.15 -5.17 1.06
CA HIS A 122 -10.14 -6.06 1.64
C HIS A 122 -11.16 -6.43 0.55
N ALA A 123 -11.04 -7.63 0.00
CA ALA A 123 -12.09 -8.16 -0.86
C ALA A 123 -13.32 -8.48 0.01
N GLY A 124 -14.37 -7.67 -0.12
CA GLY A 124 -15.67 -7.99 0.46
C GLY A 124 -16.18 -9.30 -0.13
N ASN A 125 -16.54 -10.26 0.73
CA ASN A 125 -17.21 -11.47 0.26
C ASN A 125 -18.57 -11.03 -0.28
N ALA A 126 -18.74 -11.02 -1.60
CA ALA A 126 -20.04 -10.75 -2.21
C ALA A 126 -21.00 -11.84 -1.70
N GLY A 127 -21.84 -11.47 -0.74
CA GLY A 127 -22.81 -12.36 -0.13
C GLY A 127 -23.68 -12.98 -1.21
N THR A 128 -23.61 -14.30 -1.33
CA THR A 128 -24.49 -15.13 -2.16
C THR A 128 -25.89 -15.21 -1.58
#